data_AF-A0A1G8Z142-F1
#
_entry.id   AF-A0A1G8Z142-F1
#
_cell.length_a   1.000
_cell.length_b   1.000
_cell.length_c   1.000
_cell.angle_alpha   90.00
_cell.angle_beta   90.00
_cell.angle_gamma   90.00
#
_symmetry.space_group_name_H-M   'P 1'
#
loop_
_entity.id
_entity.type
_entity.pdbx_description
1 polymer ?
#
loop_
_entity_poly.entity_id
_entity_poly.type
_entity_poly.pdbx_seq_one_letter_code
_entity_poly.pdbx_strand_id
1 'polypeptide(L)' 'MNPFTYEDKLEFIGLLAGGFVIIVALGTLLEPPWTTNEDTAAAMLQTLGVVLSVFVGLALIHFTYSGGLRGLIPGGE' A
#
# COMPACT_ATOMS: atom_id res chain seq x y z
N MET A 1 2.82 11.35 -28.09
CA MET A 1 2.21 10.41 -27.13
C MET A 1 2.86 10.67 -25.78
N ASN A 2 2.16 11.37 -24.88
CA ASN A 2 2.61 11.50 -23.50
C ASN A 2 2.03 10.31 -22.71
N PRO A 3 2.86 9.41 -22.15
CA PRO A 3 2.36 8.21 -21.48
C PRO A 3 1.75 8.47 -20.09
N PHE A 4 1.62 9.75 -19.67
CA PHE A 4 1.21 10.14 -18.32
C PHE A 4 -0.05 11.00 -18.29
N THR A 5 -0.97 10.82 -19.24
CA THR A 5 -2.29 11.45 -19.12
C THR A 5 -3.12 10.64 -18.11
N TYR A 6 -2.89 10.90 -16.83
CA TYR A 6 -3.77 10.45 -15.76
C TYR A 6 -5.01 11.34 -15.78
N GLU A 7 -5.98 11.00 -16.63
CA GLU A 7 -7.31 11.64 -16.65
C GLU A 7 -7.97 11.53 -15.27
N ASP A 8 -7.66 10.45 -14.54
CA ASP A 8 -8.13 10.20 -13.17
C ASP A 8 -7.03 10.50 -12.12
N LYS A 9 -7.20 11.64 -11.43
CA LYS A 9 -6.33 12.06 -10.33
C LYS A 9 -6.38 11.11 -9.14
N LEU A 10 -7.48 10.40 -8.92
CA LEU A 10 -7.63 9.48 -7.78
C LEU A 10 -6.83 8.20 -7.99
N GLU A 11 -6.74 7.72 -9.23
CA GLU A 11 -5.89 6.58 -9.58
C GLU A 11 -4.41 6.89 -9.30
N PHE A 12 -3.94 8.07 -9.72
CA PHE A 12 -2.58 8.50 -9.46
C PHE A 12 -2.28 8.65 -7.96
N ILE A 13 -3.21 9.24 -7.20
CA ILE A 13 -3.06 9.42 -5.74
C ILE A 13 -3.05 8.07 -5.02
N GLY A 14 -3.94 7.14 -5.36
CA GLY A 14 -4.01 5.84 -4.70
C GLY A 14 -2.77 4.98 -4.95
N LEU A 15 -2.22 5.01 -6.17
CA LEU A 15 -0.96 4.35 -6.49
C LEU A 15 0.23 4.95 -5.70
N LEU A 16 0.35 6.28 -5.68
CA LEU A 16 1.42 6.96 -4.95
C LEU A 16 1.31 6.77 -3.44
N ALA A 17 0.12 6.95 -2.88
CA ALA A 17 -0.12 6.81 -1.45
C ALA A 17 0.09 5.35 -1.00
N GLY A 18 -0.44 4.39 -1.76
CA GLY A 18 -0.24 2.97 -1.47
C GLY A 18 1.22 2.54 -1.56
N GLY A 19 1.92 2.98 -2.61
CA GLY A 19 3.37 2.75 -2.76
C GLY A 19 4.18 3.39 -1.63
N PHE A 20 3.87 4.62 -1.25
CA PHE A 20 4.51 5.32 -0.13
C PHE A 20 4.34 4.56 1.19
N VAL A 21 3.13 4.14 1.52
CA VAL A 21 2.85 3.37 2.75
C VAL A 21 3.66 2.08 2.79
N ILE A 22 3.76 1.35 1.67
CA ILE A 22 4.57 0.13 1.58
C ILE A 22 6.05 0.44 1.81
N ILE A 23 6.59 1.47 1.16
CA ILE A 23 8.00 1.86 1.32
C ILE A 23 8.31 2.22 2.77
N VAL A 24 7.44 2.99 3.42
CA VAL A 24 7.62 3.37 4.83
C VAL A 24 7.55 2.13 5.72
N ALA A 25 6.58 1.24 5.51
CA ALA A 25 6.46 0.00 6.29
C ALA A 25 7.70 -0.88 6.15
N LEU A 26 8.26 -1.01 4.94
CA LEU A 26 9.52 -1.73 4.72
C LEU A 26 10.70 -1.02 5.37
N GLY A 27 10.75 0.32 5.32
CA GLY A 27 11.75 1.13 6.01
C GLY A 27 11.76 0.88 7.52
N THR A 28 10.58 0.76 8.14
CA THR A 28 10.45 0.42 9.57
C THR A 28 11.02 -0.96 9.90
N LEU A 29 11.04 -1.90 8.96
CA LEU A 29 11.66 -3.22 9.19
C LEU A 29 13.20 -3.18 9.10
N LEU A 30 13.80 -2.12 8.55
CA LEU A 30 15.26 -1.97 8.50
C LEU A 30 15.85 -1.71 9.90
N GLU A 31 15.08 -1.10 10.79
CA GLU A 31 15.40 -0.91 12.21
C GLU A 31 14.38 -1.68 13.04
N PRO A 32 14.56 -2.99 13.23
CA PRO A 32 13.49 -3.82 13.73
C PRO A 32 13.13 -3.47 15.17
N PRO A 33 11.83 -3.42 15.51
CA PRO A 33 11.38 -2.94 16.81
C PRO A 33 11.88 -3.80 17.98
N TRP A 34 12.19 -5.08 17.75
CA TRP A 34 12.79 -5.97 18.76
C TRP A 34 14.24 -5.64 19.10
N THR A 35 14.89 -4.72 18.39
CA THR A 35 16.26 -4.27 18.71
C THR A 35 16.29 -3.14 19.76
N THR A 36 15.18 -2.43 19.94
CA THR A 36 15.08 -1.25 20.83
C THR A 36 14.05 -1.39 21.95
N ASN A 37 13.16 -2.39 21.89
CA ASN A 37 12.13 -2.62 22.90
C ASN A 37 12.56 -3.72 23.87
N GLU A 38 12.52 -3.43 25.18
CA GLU A 38 12.78 -4.42 26.24
C GLU A 38 11.58 -5.36 26.45
N ASP A 39 10.37 -4.90 26.10
CA ASP A 39 9.15 -5.71 26.15
C ASP A 39 8.92 -6.43 24.81
N THR A 40 8.98 -7.76 24.86
CA THR A 40 8.77 -8.64 23.70
C THR A 40 7.35 -8.53 23.16
N ALA A 41 6.33 -8.38 24.01
CA ALA A 41 4.94 -8.29 23.59
C ALA A 41 4.69 -6.98 22.82
N ALA A 42 5.28 -5.88 23.27
CA ALA A 42 5.23 -4.60 22.58
C ALA A 42 5.90 -4.66 21.20
N ALA A 43 7.09 -5.28 21.12
CA ALA A 43 7.80 -5.47 19.85
C ALA A 43 7.00 -6.32 18.84
N MET A 44 6.31 -7.37 19.31
CA MET A 44 5.44 -8.20 18.48
C MET A 44 4.23 -7.42 17.96
N LEU A 45 3.57 -6.65 18.83
CA LEU A 45 2.44 -5.80 18.43
C LEU A 45 2.85 -4.73 17.42
N GLN A 46 4.02 -4.12 17.60
CA GLN A 46 4.58 -3.15 16.68
C GLN A 46 4.86 -3.78 15.30
N THR A 47 5.46 -4.98 15.29
CA THR A 47 5.72 -5.73 14.06
C THR A 47 4.42 -6.08 13.33
N LEU A 48 3.38 -6.49 14.08
CA LEU A 48 2.05 -6.74 13.51
C LEU A 48 1.48 -5.48 12.86
N GLY A 49 1.63 -4.32 13.51
CA GLY A 49 1.22 -3.02 12.96
C GLY A 49 1.94 -2.68 11.65
N VAL A 50 3.23 -2.99 11.54
CA VAL A 50 4.00 -2.80 10.30
C VAL A 50 3.44 -3.69 9.18
N VAL A 51 3.19 -4.97 9.48
CA VAL A 51 2.61 -5.92 8.53
C VAL A 51 1.22 -5.45 8.06
N LEU A 52 0.35 -5.01 8.97
CA LEU A 52 -0.97 -4.46 8.63
C LEU A 52 -0.87 -3.20 7.75
N SER A 53 0.15 -2.38 7.95
CA SER A 53 0.38 -1.19 7.12
C SER A 53 0.68 -1.55 5.66
N VAL A 54 1.43 -2.64 5.42
CA VAL A 54 1.63 -3.17 4.06
C VAL A 54 0.30 -3.56 3.42
N PHE A 55 -0.57 -4.24 4.17
CA PHE A 55 -1.91 -4.59 3.69
C PHE A 55 -2.76 -3.37 3.35
N VAL A 56 -2.65 -2.28 4.13
CA VAL A 56 -3.31 -1.00 3.81
C VAL A 56 -2.79 -0.43 2.50
N GLY A 57 -1.48 -0.40 2.30
CA GLY A 57 -0.89 0.08 1.04
C GLY A 57 -1.33 -0.75 -0.17
N LEU A 58 -1.37 -2.07 -0.03
CA LEU A 58 -1.88 -2.97 -1.07
C LEU A 58 -3.39 -2.76 -1.32
N ALA A 59 -4.18 -2.54 -0.28
CA ALA A 59 -5.61 -2.27 -0.41
C ALA A 59 -5.87 -0.97 -1.18
N LEU A 60 -5.09 0.09 -0.90
CA LEU A 60 -5.18 1.36 -1.64
C LEU A 60 -4.89 1.16 -3.14
N ILE A 61 -3.81 0.44 -3.46
CA ILE A 61 -3.46 0.11 -4.85
C ILE A 61 -4.56 -0.75 -5.49
N HIS A 62 -5.08 -1.75 -4.77
CA HIS A 62 -6.13 -2.62 -5.27
C HIS A 62 -7.43 -1.87 -5.57
N PHE A 63 -7.88 -1.00 -4.66
CA PHE A 63 -9.08 -0.19 -4.89
C PHE A 63 -8.94 0.72 -6.10
N THR A 64 -7.76 1.33 -6.28
CA THR A 64 -7.44 2.10 -7.48
C THR A 64 -7.66 1.29 -8.76
N TYR A 65 -7.16 0.06 -8.85
CA TYR A 65 -7.31 -0.77 -10.05
C TYR A 65 -8.70 -1.43 -10.20
N SER A 66 -9.42 -1.65 -9.10
CA SER A 66 -10.76 -2.26 -9.13
C SER A 66 -11.78 -1.44 -9.93
N GLY A 67 -11.59 -0.12 -10.03
CA GLY A 67 -12.37 0.76 -10.92
C GLY A 67 -12.05 0.59 -12.41
N GLY A 68 -10.78 0.30 -12.75
CA GLY A 68 -10.30 0.15 -14.13
C GLY A 68 -10.59 -1.22 -14.77
N LEU A 69 -10.60 -2.31 -13.98
CA LEU A 69 -10.82 -3.67 -14.50
C LEU A 69 -12.20 -3.88 -15.15
N ARG A 70 -13.22 -3.12 -14.75
CA ARG A 70 -14.57 -3.20 -15.36
C ARG A 70 -14.61 -2.74 -16.81
N GLY A 71 -13.66 -1.89 -17.25
CA GLY A 71 -13.56 -1.44 -18.64
C GLY A 71 -12.79 -2.38 -19.56
N LEU A 72 -12.10 -3.39 -19.00
CA LEU A 72 -11.24 -4.32 -19.74
C LEU A 72 -11.89 -5.68 -20.00
N ILE A 73 -13.12 -5.92 -19.52
CA ILE A 73 -13.93 -7.10 -19.87
C ILE A 73 -14.85 -6.70 -21.03
N PRO A 74 -14.58 -7.14 -22.28
CA PRO A 74 -15.48 -6.90 -23.39
C PRO A 74 -16.77 -7.72 -23.15
N GLY A 75 -17.89 -7.04 -22.92
CA GLY A 75 -19.22 -7.65 -22.79
C GLY A 75 -19.78 -7.80 -21.36
N GLY A 76 -19.29 -7.04 -20.38
CA GLY A 76 -19.87 -7.00 -19.03
C GLY A 76 -21.03 -6.00 -18.90
N GLU A 77 -22.18 -6.32 -19.51
CA GLU A 77 -23.48 -5.92 -18.96
C GLU A 77 -24.03 -7.03 -18.05
#